data_AF-Q2SJR2-F1
#
_entry.id   AF-Q2SJR2-F1
#
_cell.length_a   1.000
_cell.length_b   1.000
_cell.length_c   1.000
_cell.angle_alpha   90.00
_cell.angle_beta   90.00
_cell.angle_gamma   90.00
#
_symmetry.space_group_name_H-M   'P 1'
#
loop_
_entity.id
_entity.type
_entity.pdbx_description
1 polymer ?
#
loop_
_entity_poly.entity_id
_entity_poly.type
_entity_poly.pdbx_seq_one_letter_code
_entity_poly.pdbx_strand_id
1 'polypeptide(L)'
;MAHFARVEVKRQALEWLLADACGVKFFISFDHLDGQGAAGEEAFKAAVHEQARRYLQEGAPPRDQQLLDCFLDACIGRENFGLSLFTLDKL
;
A
#
# COMPACT_ATOMS: atom_id res chain seq x y z
N MET A 1 6.93 18.51 7.50
CA MET A 1 6.14 17.42 8.10
C MET A 1 5.02 16.93 7.18
N ALA A 2 4.04 17.76 6.78
CA ALA A 2 2.92 17.32 5.92
C ALA A 2 3.31 16.78 4.52
N HIS A 3 4.42 17.24 3.93
CA HIS A 3 4.92 16.74 2.65
C HIS A 3 5.43 15.29 2.76
N PHE A 4 6.16 14.97 3.83
CA PHE A 4 6.71 13.63 4.07
C PHE A 4 5.61 12.60 4.31
N ALA A 5 4.60 12.93 5.11
CA ALA A 5 3.47 12.02 5.35
C ALA A 5 2.73 11.63 4.06
N ARG A 6 2.53 12.59 3.12
CA ARG A 6 1.87 12.30 1.84
C ARG A 6 2.69 11.41 0.91
N VAL A 7 4.00 11.60 0.91
CA VAL A 7 4.92 10.75 0.12
C VAL A 7 4.95 9.35 0.71
N GLU A 8 5.01 9.24 2.03
CA GLU A 8 5.11 7.97 2.73
C GLU A 8 3.82 7.14 2.61
N VAL A 9 2.63 7.78 2.65
CA VAL A 9 1.35 7.11 2.34
C VAL A 9 1.40 6.42 0.98
N LYS A 10 1.91 7.10 -0.04
CA LYS A 10 1.99 6.56 -1.41
C LYS A 10 3.02 5.45 -1.53
N ARG A 11 4.17 5.59 -0.88
CA ARG A 11 5.22 4.58 -0.87
C ARG A 11 4.73 3.30 -0.20
N GLN A 12 4.16 3.39 0.99
CA GLN A 12 3.70 2.22 1.72
C GLN A 12 2.47 1.55 1.11
N ALA A 13 1.58 2.33 0.46
CA ALA A 13 0.52 1.75 -0.35
C ALA A 13 1.07 0.90 -1.50
N LEU A 14 2.08 1.40 -2.21
CA LEU A 14 2.72 0.65 -3.30
C LEU A 14 3.47 -0.58 -2.78
N GLU A 15 4.25 -0.44 -1.71
CA GLU A 15 4.97 -1.56 -1.08
C GLU A 15 4.00 -2.66 -0.64
N TRP A 16 2.82 -2.30 -0.12
CA TRP A 16 1.78 -3.27 0.22
C TRP A 16 1.24 -4.01 -1.01
N LEU A 17 0.92 -3.29 -2.10
CA LEU A 17 0.47 -3.92 -3.35
C LEU A 17 1.51 -4.91 -3.89
N LEU A 18 2.79 -4.52 -3.90
CA LEU A 18 3.89 -5.36 -4.39
C LEU A 18 4.13 -6.57 -3.48
N ALA A 19 4.04 -6.39 -2.16
CA ALA A 19 4.16 -7.48 -1.19
C ALA A 19 3.08 -8.53 -1.42
N ASP A 20 1.82 -8.11 -1.54
CA ASP A 20 0.69 -9.01 -1.74
C ASP A 20 0.75 -9.68 -3.12
N ALA A 21 1.16 -8.97 -4.17
CA ALA A 21 1.42 -9.53 -5.51
C ALA A 21 2.50 -10.64 -5.49
N CYS A 22 3.46 -10.54 -4.58
CA CYS A 22 4.50 -11.56 -4.36
C CYS A 22 4.09 -12.64 -3.33
N GLY A 23 2.90 -12.56 -2.74
CA GLY A 23 2.43 -13.46 -1.68
C GLY A 23 3.19 -13.31 -0.35
N VAL A 24 3.78 -12.15 -0.09
CA VAL A 24 4.51 -11.86 1.15
C VAL A 24 3.72 -10.92 2.05
N LYS A 25 3.86 -11.08 3.37
CA LYS A 25 3.18 -10.23 4.34
C LYS A 25 3.82 -8.84 4.38
N PHE A 26 2.98 -7.81 4.23
CA PHE A 26 3.35 -6.42 4.45
C PHE A 26 3.22 -6.03 5.93
N PHE A 27 4.09 -5.12 6.38
CA PHE A 27 4.02 -4.50 7.70
C PHE A 27 4.13 -2.99 7.52
N ILE A 28 3.19 -2.24 8.07
CA ILE A 28 3.22 -0.78 8.00
C ILE A 28 4.36 -0.24 8.87
N SER A 29 5.07 0.79 8.38
CA SER A 29 6.11 1.48 9.13
C SER A 29 5.66 2.88 9.54
N PHE A 30 5.77 3.18 10.83
CA PHE A 30 5.40 4.50 11.39
C PHE A 30 6.62 5.34 11.81
N ASP A 31 7.83 4.84 11.54
CA ASP A 31 9.12 5.42 11.94
C ASP A 31 9.34 6.88 11.49
N HIS A 32 8.72 7.30 10.39
CA HIS A 32 8.85 8.66 9.86
C HIS A 32 7.78 9.65 10.35
N LEU A 33 6.86 9.22 11.22
CA LEU A 33 5.70 10.00 11.68
C LEU A 33 5.74 10.33 13.19
N ASP A 34 6.94 10.49 13.72
CA ASP A 34 7.20 10.85 15.12
C ASP A 34 6.22 11.92 15.66
N GLY A 35 5.56 11.60 16.78
CA GLY A 35 4.88 12.59 17.63
C GLY A 35 3.35 12.59 17.66
N GLN A 36 2.64 11.69 16.96
CA GLN A 36 1.15 11.74 16.91
C GLN A 36 0.41 10.68 17.77
N GLY A 37 1.12 9.74 18.39
CA GLY A 37 0.52 8.68 19.22
C GLY A 37 -0.46 7.77 18.43
N ALA A 38 -1.24 6.95 19.14
CA ALA A 38 -2.13 5.94 18.54
C ALA A 38 -3.15 6.52 17.54
N ALA A 39 -3.66 7.73 17.76
CA ALA A 39 -4.60 8.36 16.84
C ALA A 39 -3.96 8.73 15.49
N GLY A 40 -2.67 9.10 15.48
CA GLY A 40 -1.92 9.34 14.26
C GLY A 40 -1.61 8.07 13.49
N GLU A 41 -1.36 6.97 14.20
CA GLU A 41 -1.15 5.65 13.59
C GLU A 41 -2.39 5.18 12.83
N GLU A 42 -3.57 5.22 13.47
CA GLU A 42 -4.83 4.82 12.83
C GLU A 42 -5.16 5.70 11.61
N ALA A 43 -4.95 7.02 11.71
CA ALA A 43 -5.15 7.93 10.59
C ALA A 43 -4.19 7.64 9.43
N PHE A 44 -2.95 7.25 9.71
CA PHE A 44 -1.97 6.87 8.70
C PHE A 44 -2.32 5.53 8.02
N LYS A 45 -2.69 4.51 8.81
CA LYS A 45 -3.20 3.23 8.28
C LYS A 45 -4.39 3.45 7.34
N ALA A 46 -5.36 4.27 7.75
CA ALA A 46 -6.50 4.63 6.91
C ALA A 46 -6.07 5.33 5.60
N ALA A 47 -5.11 6.25 5.67
CA ALA A 47 -4.60 6.93 4.48
C ALA A 47 -3.85 5.99 3.51
N VAL A 48 -3.03 5.07 4.02
CA VAL A 48 -2.33 4.04 3.23
C VAL A 48 -3.34 3.10 2.59
N HIS A 49 -4.34 2.64 3.34
CA HIS A 49 -5.41 1.78 2.84
C HIS A 49 -6.19 2.43 1.71
N GLU A 50 -6.63 3.68 1.89
CA GLU A 50 -7.34 4.41 0.84
C GLU A 50 -6.46 4.61 -0.39
N GLN A 51 -5.18 4.92 -0.20
CA GLN A 51 -4.26 5.09 -1.33
C GLN A 51 -4.03 3.78 -2.11
N ALA A 52 -3.94 2.63 -1.43
CA ALA A 52 -3.83 1.31 -2.06
C ALA A 52 -5.10 0.99 -2.87
N ARG A 53 -6.29 1.25 -2.31
CA ARG A 53 -7.56 1.09 -3.03
C ARG A 53 -7.63 1.96 -4.27
N ARG A 54 -7.18 3.22 -4.18
CA ARG A 54 -7.12 4.12 -5.33
C ARG A 54 -6.20 3.59 -6.42
N TYR A 55 -5.03 3.07 -6.09
CA TYR A 55 -4.16 2.45 -7.09
C TYR A 55 -4.78 1.21 -7.75
N LEU A 56 -5.54 0.40 -7.00
CA LEU A 56 -6.26 -0.74 -7.56
C LEU A 56 -7.40 -0.35 -8.51
N GLN A 57 -8.03 0.80 -8.28
CA GLN A 57 -9.20 1.25 -9.05
C GLN A 57 -8.85 2.18 -10.21
N GLU A 58 -7.94 3.12 -9.96
CA GLU A 58 -7.55 4.20 -10.89
C GLU A 58 -6.22 3.89 -11.60
N GLY A 59 -5.45 2.91 -11.12
CA GLY A 59 -4.10 2.61 -11.54
C GLY A 59 -3.03 3.34 -10.71
N ALA A 60 -1.88 2.70 -10.55
CA ALA A 60 -0.68 3.31 -9.98
C ALA A 60 0.02 4.21 -11.03
N PRO A 61 0.98 5.07 -10.63
CA PRO A 61 1.83 5.77 -11.58
C PRO A 61 2.48 4.80 -12.58
N PRO A 62 2.71 5.18 -13.85
CA PRO A 62 3.00 4.22 -14.92
C PRO A 62 4.13 3.23 -14.65
N ARG A 63 5.23 3.69 -14.02
CA ARG A 63 6.37 2.84 -13.66
C ARG A 63 6.01 1.84 -12.56
N ASP A 64 5.25 2.28 -11.58
CA ASP A 64 4.83 1.48 -10.43
C ASP A 64 3.79 0.44 -10.87
N GLN A 65 2.89 0.83 -11.77
CA GLN A 65 1.92 -0.07 -12.39
C GLN A 65 2.61 -1.17 -13.20
N GLN A 66 3.62 -0.81 -14.03
CA GLN A 66 4.40 -1.79 -14.79
C GLN A 66 5.11 -2.81 -13.89
N LEU A 67 5.66 -2.35 -12.75
CA LEU A 67 6.31 -3.23 -11.79
C LEU A 67 5.29 -4.18 -11.13
N LEU A 68 4.14 -3.65 -10.71
CA LEU A 68 3.06 -4.43 -10.12
C LEU A 68 2.55 -5.49 -11.10
N ASP A 69 2.28 -5.09 -12.34
CA ASP A 69 1.86 -5.99 -13.42
C ASP A 69 2.87 -7.13 -13.62
N CYS A 70 4.17 -6.81 -13.64
CA CYS A 70 5.22 -7.82 -13.78
C CYS A 70 5.22 -8.84 -12.64
N PHE A 71 5.00 -8.41 -11.39
CA PHE A 71 4.92 -9.34 -10.26
C PHE A 71 3.65 -10.16 -10.26
N LEU A 72 2.51 -9.57 -10.62
CA LEU A 72 1.26 -10.32 -10.74
C LEU A 72 1.34 -11.42 -11.81
N ASP A 73 2.01 -11.15 -12.92
CA ASP A 73 2.20 -12.13 -14.00
C ASP A 73 3.22 -13.23 -13.63
N ALA A 74 4.18 -12.94 -12.75
CA ALA A 74 5.26 -13.87 -12.38
C ALA A 74 5.00 -14.70 -11.11
N CYS A 75 4.16 -14.21 -10.19
CA CYS A 75 4.00 -14.78 -8.85
C CYS A 75 2.64 -15.48 -8.67
N ILE A 76 1.62 -14.77 -8.19
CA ILE A 76 0.35 -15.37 -7.73
C ILE A 76 -0.75 -15.44 -8.80
N GLY A 77 -0.57 -14.75 -9.94
CA GLY A 77 -1.61 -14.58 -10.96
C GLY A 77 -2.61 -13.46 -10.64
N ARG A 78 -3.04 -12.73 -11.67
CA ARG A 78 -3.93 -11.56 -11.54
C ARG A 78 -5.31 -11.90 -10.97
N GLU A 79 -5.79 -13.11 -11.19
CA GLU A 79 -7.09 -13.60 -10.71
C GLU A 79 -7.18 -13.71 -9.19
N ASN A 80 -6.03 -13.81 -8.51
CA ASN A 80 -5.93 -13.92 -7.06
C ASN A 80 -5.63 -12.58 -6.39
N PHE A 81 -5.65 -11.47 -7.13
CA PHE A 81 -5.29 -10.15 -6.65
C PHE A 81 -6.46 -9.17 -6.78
N GLY A 82 -6.82 -8.48 -5.70
CA GLY A 82 -7.93 -7.53 -5.74
C GLY A 82 -8.26 -6.88 -4.40
N LEU A 83 -9.26 -5.98 -4.42
CA LEU A 83 -9.63 -5.12 -3.29
C LEU A 83 -9.93 -5.88 -1.98
N SER A 84 -10.40 -7.13 -2.06
CA SER A 84 -10.69 -7.97 -0.89
C SER A 84 -9.44 -8.32 -0.07
N LEU A 85 -8.24 -8.21 -0.65
CA LEU A 85 -6.99 -8.49 0.03
C LEU A 85 -6.49 -7.31 0.86
N PHE A 86 -6.98 -6.10 0.57
CA PHE A 86 -6.51 -4.86 1.18
C PHE A 86 -7.53 -4.37 2.20
N THR A 87 -7.40 -4.86 3.42
CA THR A 87 -8.27 -4.55 4.56
C THR A 87 -7.45 -3.94 5.70
N LEU A 88 -8.06 -3.08 6.52
CA LEU A 88 -7.35 -2.37 7.59
C LEU A 88 -6.77 -3.30 8.66
N ASP A 89 -7.37 -4.47 8.88
CA ASP A 89 -6.87 -5.48 9.83
C ASP A 89 -5.55 -6.12 9.40
N LYS A 90 -5.16 -5.96 8.13
CA LYS A 90 -3.88 -6.43 7.59
C LYS A 90 -2.74 -5.40 7.68
N LEU A 91 -3.01 -4.22 8.26
CA LEU A 91 -2.04 -3.13 8.46
C LEU A 91 -1.56 -2.99 9.91
#